data_AF-A0A6L2LHC5-F1
#
_entry.id   AF-A0A6L2LHC5-F1
#
_cell.length_a   1.000
_cell.length_b   1.000
_cell.length_c   1.000
_cell.angle_alpha   90.00
_cell.angle_beta   90.00
_cell.angle_gamma   90.00
#
_symmetry.space_group_name_H-M   'P 1'
#
loop_
_entity.id
_entity.type
_entity.pdbx_description
1 polymer ?
#
loop_
_entity_poly.entity_id
_entity_poly.type
_entity_poly.pdbx_seq_one_letter_code
_entity_poly.pdbx_strand_id
1 'polypeptide(L)'
;MAALPICDELRRSVNSANWEPHFIYYCERAKLDDIRLARQINALCGTLTNVIDGRWTFVRELDMLTYKVMPGKMVEFMKKMQDKDILNLMKLQILGREFELRARENDLFIEKLNPDADDGVPIFLTWLDCSFVTTWLALFHELSRAADSHDIRDQLSVLFRMEVDDMDKASRLAVMAREIQDKVYENNTFIAKLRE
;
A
#
# COMPACT_ATOMS: atom_id res chain seq x y z
N MET A 1 -7.67 -5.12 35.63
CA MET A 1 -7.35 -4.30 34.43
C MET A 1 -8.66 -3.83 33.84
N ALA A 2 -8.82 -2.52 33.61
CA ALA A 2 -9.97 -2.05 32.85
C ALA A 2 -9.70 -2.37 31.37
N ALA A 3 -10.45 -3.32 30.81
CA ALA A 3 -10.39 -3.60 29.39
C ALA A 3 -10.81 -2.35 28.61
N LEU A 4 -10.19 -2.11 27.45
CA LEU A 4 -10.57 -1.00 26.59
C LEU A 4 -12.06 -1.16 26.23
N PRO A 5 -12.90 -0.10 26.34
CA PRO A 5 -14.34 -0.21 26.06
C PRO A 5 -14.65 -0.83 24.70
N ILE A 6 -13.79 -0.58 23.70
CA ILE A 6 -13.86 -1.16 22.36
C ILE A 6 -13.65 -2.68 22.36
N CYS A 7 -12.65 -3.19 23.09
CA CYS A 7 -12.37 -4.62 23.17
C CYS A 7 -13.52 -5.37 23.87
N ASP A 8 -14.14 -4.74 24.87
CA ASP A 8 -15.32 -5.30 25.52
C ASP A 8 -16.53 -5.33 24.58
N GLU A 9 -16.73 -4.31 23.75
CA GLU A 9 -17.80 -4.28 22.75
C GLU A 9 -17.59 -5.33 21.65
N LEU A 10 -16.35 -5.50 21.20
CA LEU A 10 -15.93 -6.57 20.30
C LEU A 10 -16.18 -7.96 20.86
N ARG A 11 -15.67 -8.21 22.06
CA ARG A 11 -15.87 -9.46 22.77
C ARG A 11 -17.35 -9.80 22.89
N ARG A 12 -18.18 -8.83 23.26
CA ARG A 12 -19.64 -9.01 23.39
C ARG A 12 -20.29 -9.33 22.05
N SER A 13 -19.86 -8.67 20.97
CA SER A 13 -20.41 -8.85 19.62
C SER A 13 -20.05 -10.21 19.01
N VAL A 14 -18.82 -10.69 19.19
CA VAL A 14 -18.39 -11.99 18.64
C VAL A 14 -19.00 -13.16 19.45
N ASN A 15 -19.42 -12.92 20.70
CA ASN A 15 -19.98 -13.91 21.62
C ASN A 15 -19.18 -15.23 21.67
N SER A 16 -17.86 -15.13 21.55
CA SER A 16 -16.94 -16.27 21.54
C SER A 16 -15.88 -16.06 22.61
N ALA A 17 -15.60 -17.09 23.40
CA ALA A 17 -14.50 -17.07 24.37
C ALA A 17 -13.12 -17.00 23.69
N ASN A 18 -13.03 -17.37 22.40
CA ASN A 18 -11.79 -17.45 21.65
C ASN A 18 -11.59 -16.28 20.67
N TRP A 19 -12.32 -15.18 20.83
CA TRP A 19 -12.27 -14.04 19.89
C TRP A 19 -10.88 -13.39 19.82
N GLU A 20 -10.19 -13.30 20.96
CA GLU A 20 -8.92 -12.56 21.10
C GLU A 20 -7.77 -13.20 20.29
N PRO A 21 -7.48 -14.51 20.38
CA PRO A 21 -6.52 -15.16 19.50
C PRO A 21 -6.82 -14.99 18.00
N HIS A 22 -8.09 -15.02 17.61
CA HIS A 22 -8.48 -14.82 16.21
C HIS A 22 -8.24 -13.38 15.77
N PHE A 23 -8.56 -12.41 16.62
CA PHE A 23 -8.34 -11.01 16.33
C PHE A 23 -6.84 -10.69 16.20
N ILE A 24 -6.02 -11.18 17.12
CA ILE A 24 -4.55 -11.07 17.04
C ILE A 24 -4.04 -11.68 15.74
N TYR A 25 -4.50 -12.89 15.37
CA TYR A 25 -4.13 -13.53 14.11
C TYR A 25 -4.45 -12.67 12.88
N TYR A 26 -5.62 -12.01 12.85
CA TYR A 26 -5.97 -11.10 11.75
C TYR A 26 -5.07 -9.86 11.71
N CYS A 27 -4.77 -9.25 12.86
CA CYS A 27 -3.84 -8.12 12.94
C CYS A 27 -2.44 -8.51 12.46
N GLU A 28 -1.94 -9.68 12.87
CA GLU A 28 -0.64 -10.20 12.42
C GLU A 28 -0.62 -10.43 10.91
N ARG A 29 -1.68 -11.02 10.36
CA ARG A 29 -1.81 -11.25 8.92
C ARG A 29 -1.84 -9.95 8.13
N ALA A 30 -2.67 -8.99 8.54
CA ALA A 30 -2.77 -7.67 7.90
C ALA A 30 -1.42 -6.94 7.91
N LYS A 31 -0.71 -6.98 9.05
CA LYS A 31 0.67 -6.47 9.17
C LYS A 31 1.61 -7.12 8.16
N LEU A 32 1.61 -8.45 8.04
CA LEU A 32 2.48 -9.15 7.10
C LEU A 32 2.20 -8.76 5.65
N ASP A 33 0.93 -8.56 5.31
CA ASP A 33 0.51 -8.08 3.99
C ASP A 33 1.02 -6.65 3.73
N ASP A 34 0.87 -5.74 4.69
CA ASP A 34 1.40 -4.37 4.59
C ASP A 34 2.93 -4.37 4.41
N ILE A 35 3.66 -5.17 5.19
CA ILE A 35 5.13 -5.32 5.05
C ILE A 35 5.50 -5.84 3.67
N ARG A 36 4.76 -6.83 3.16
CA ARG A 36 5.00 -7.41 1.83
C ARG A 36 4.79 -6.35 0.74
N LEU A 37 3.71 -5.59 0.81
CA LEU A 37 3.40 -4.52 -0.14
C LEU A 37 4.44 -3.41 -0.09
N ALA A 38 4.84 -2.96 1.10
CA ALA A 38 5.93 -1.99 1.26
C ALA A 38 7.22 -2.46 0.58
N ARG A 39 7.62 -3.72 0.78
CA ARG A 39 8.82 -4.29 0.13
C ARG A 39 8.72 -4.31 -1.39
N GLN A 40 7.56 -4.70 -1.93
CA GLN A 40 7.33 -4.72 -3.38
C GLN A 40 7.38 -3.30 -3.97
N ILE A 41 6.76 -2.33 -3.31
CA ILE A 41 6.80 -0.91 -3.70
C ILE A 41 8.24 -0.38 -3.66
N ASN A 42 8.99 -0.67 -2.60
CA ASN A 42 10.39 -0.24 -2.47
C ASN A 42 11.29 -0.84 -3.56
N ALA A 43 11.10 -2.12 -3.90
CA ALA A 43 11.80 -2.77 -5.02
C ALA A 43 11.44 -2.13 -6.38
N LEU A 44 10.17 -1.81 -6.59
CA LEU A 44 9.71 -1.10 -7.79
C LEU A 44 10.32 0.30 -7.87
N CYS A 45 10.34 1.06 -6.76
CA CYS A 45 10.99 2.36 -6.66
C CYS A 45 12.47 2.26 -7.05
N GLY A 46 13.21 1.27 -6.53
CA GLY A 46 14.61 1.05 -6.90
C GLY A 46 14.80 0.79 -8.40
N THR A 47 13.92 -0.02 -9.01
CA THR A 47 13.95 -0.28 -10.45
C THR A 47 13.66 1.00 -11.26
N LEU A 48 12.66 1.78 -10.85
CA LEU A 48 12.29 3.02 -11.52
C LEU A 48 13.38 4.09 -11.41
N THR A 49 14.06 4.20 -10.26
CA THR A 49 15.23 5.08 -10.10
C THR A 49 16.31 4.76 -11.12
N ASN A 50 16.69 3.48 -11.28
CA ASN A 50 17.70 3.08 -12.26
C ASN A 50 17.29 3.45 -13.70
N VAL A 51 16.00 3.33 -14.04
CA VAL A 51 15.48 3.74 -15.36
C VAL A 51 15.56 5.25 -15.56
N ILE A 52 15.20 6.03 -14.54
CA ILE A 52 15.29 7.50 -14.56
C ILE A 52 16.75 7.94 -14.74
N ASP A 53 17.69 7.34 -14.01
CA ASP A 53 19.12 7.66 -14.10
C ASP A 53 19.72 7.30 -15.47
N GLY A 54 19.35 6.14 -16.01
CA GLY A 54 19.73 5.74 -17.37
C GLY A 54 19.20 6.72 -18.42
N ARG A 55 17.95 7.16 -18.28
CA ARG A 55 17.37 8.17 -19.17
C ARG A 55 18.07 9.52 -19.05
N TRP A 56 18.43 9.94 -17.83
CA TRP A 56 19.17 11.18 -17.63
C TRP A 56 20.52 11.14 -18.36
N THR A 57 21.26 10.04 -18.24
CA THR A 57 22.52 9.86 -18.95
C THR A 57 22.34 9.97 -20.46
N PHE A 58 21.32 9.32 -21.01
CA PHE A 58 20.98 9.39 -22.43
C PHE A 58 20.58 10.81 -22.89
N VAL A 59 19.75 11.52 -22.13
CA VAL A 59 19.38 12.91 -22.44
C VAL A 59 20.60 13.81 -22.47
N ARG A 60 21.56 13.63 -21.54
CA ARG A 60 22.82 14.36 -21.53
C ARG A 60 23.67 14.07 -22.76
N GLU A 61 23.74 12.81 -23.21
CA GLU A 61 24.43 12.44 -24.45
C GLU A 61 23.78 13.07 -25.68
N LEU A 62 22.46 13.09 -25.77
CA LEU A 62 21.73 13.77 -26.85
C LEU A 62 21.99 15.28 -26.86
N ASP A 63 22.07 15.91 -25.68
CA ASP A 63 22.34 17.33 -25.55
C ASP A 63 23.75 17.71 -26.06
N MET A 64 24.72 16.79 -25.96
CA MET A 64 26.07 16.99 -26.53
C MET A 64 26.11 16.87 -28.06
N LEU A 65 25.10 16.26 -28.69
CA LEU A 65 24.99 16.11 -30.15
C LEU A 65 24.31 17.31 -30.85
N THR A 66 24.18 18.44 -30.14
CA THR A 66 23.41 19.65 -30.48
C THR A 66 23.76 20.35 -31.79
N TYR A 67 24.78 19.91 -32.53
CA TYR A 67 25.06 20.38 -33.89
C TYR A 67 24.02 19.93 -34.94
N LYS A 68 23.06 19.08 -34.58
CA LYS A 68 21.94 18.66 -35.45
C LYS A 68 20.61 19.18 -34.88
N VAL A 69 19.68 19.60 -35.74
CA VAL A 69 18.39 20.22 -35.38
C VAL A 69 17.37 19.23 -34.77
N MET A 70 17.42 17.96 -35.17
CA MET A 70 16.53 16.89 -34.68
C MET A 70 16.66 16.58 -33.17
N PRO A 71 17.88 16.60 -32.58
CA PRO A 71 18.10 16.48 -31.13
C PRO A 71 17.27 17.38 -30.21
N GLY A 72 16.99 18.64 -30.59
CA GLY A 72 16.37 19.62 -29.67
C GLY A 72 14.97 19.23 -29.18
N LYS A 73 14.06 18.88 -30.10
CA LYS A 73 12.69 18.47 -29.75
C LYS A 73 12.65 17.14 -28.99
N MET A 74 13.57 16.23 -29.30
CA MET A 74 13.69 14.95 -28.61
C MET A 74 14.13 15.16 -27.16
N VAL A 75 15.09 16.05 -26.92
CA VAL A 75 15.56 16.42 -25.58
C VAL A 75 14.43 17.04 -24.74
N GLU A 76 13.65 17.98 -25.29
CA GLU A 76 12.51 18.58 -24.58
C GLU A 76 11.45 17.54 -24.21
N PHE A 77 11.09 16.66 -25.15
CA PHE A 77 10.13 15.60 -24.89
C PHE A 77 10.60 14.64 -23.79
N MET A 78 11.88 14.24 -23.83
CA MET A 78 12.46 13.33 -22.84
C MET A 78 12.54 13.95 -21.44
N LYS A 79 12.87 15.25 -21.35
CA LYS A 79 12.84 16.00 -20.08
C LYS A 79 11.42 16.04 -19.49
N LYS A 80 10.40 16.32 -20.31
CA LYS A 80 8.99 16.30 -19.85
C LYS A 80 8.55 14.92 -19.32
N MET A 81 8.97 13.84 -19.99
CA MET A 81 8.70 12.47 -19.54
C MET A 81 9.45 12.15 -18.24
N GLN A 82 10.68 12.66 -18.08
CA GLN A 82 11.46 12.50 -16.85
C GLN A 82 10.79 13.17 -15.64
N ASP A 83 10.29 14.40 -15.78
CA ASP A 83 9.61 15.11 -14.69
C ASP A 83 8.38 14.32 -14.18
N LYS A 84 7.63 13.72 -15.12
CA LYS A 84 6.49 12.86 -14.78
C LYS A 84 6.92 11.60 -14.03
N ASP A 85 8.00 10.97 -14.46
CA ASP A 85 8.51 9.76 -13.81
C ASP A 85 9.07 10.04 -12.41
N ILE A 86 9.73 11.18 -12.20
CA ILE A 86 10.16 11.65 -10.88
C ILE A 86 8.94 11.84 -9.96
N LEU A 87 7.90 12.52 -10.44
CA LEU A 87 6.68 12.71 -9.66
C LEU A 87 6.02 11.38 -9.28
N ASN A 88 5.97 10.42 -10.21
CA ASN A 88 5.43 9.08 -9.94
C ASN A 88 6.28 8.31 -8.92
N LEU A 89 7.61 8.41 -9.01
CA LEU A 89 8.53 7.81 -8.04
C LEU A 89 8.28 8.35 -6.63
N MET A 90 8.12 9.68 -6.47
CA MET A 90 7.82 10.28 -5.17
C MET A 90 6.51 9.76 -4.58
N LYS A 91 5.45 9.64 -5.40
CA LYS A 91 4.16 9.09 -4.95
C LYS A 91 4.30 7.64 -4.49
N LEU A 92 5.03 6.81 -5.22
CA LEU A 92 5.28 5.42 -4.83
C LEU A 92 6.08 5.33 -3.53
N GLN A 93 7.09 6.19 -3.33
CA GLN A 93 7.86 6.23 -2.09
C GLN A 93 7.00 6.62 -0.88
N ILE A 94 6.10 7.60 -1.03
CA ILE A 94 5.15 7.99 0.02
C ILE A 94 4.25 6.80 0.36
N LEU A 95 3.67 6.17 -0.67
CA LEU A 95 2.80 5.00 -0.47
C LEU A 95 3.53 3.85 0.24
N GLY A 96 4.77 3.56 -0.15
CA GLY A 96 5.60 2.56 0.53
C GLY A 96 5.78 2.85 2.03
N ARG A 97 6.05 4.11 2.38
CA ARG A 97 6.15 4.53 3.80
C ARG A 97 4.84 4.43 4.56
N GLU A 98 3.71 4.71 3.93
CA GLU A 98 2.39 4.53 4.56
C GLU A 98 2.14 3.07 4.95
N PHE A 99 2.50 2.12 4.09
CA PHE A 99 2.42 0.68 4.41
C PHE A 99 3.35 0.30 5.56
N GLU A 100 4.58 0.80 5.58
CA GLU A 100 5.51 0.56 6.70
C GLU A 100 4.99 1.11 8.03
N LEU A 101 4.37 2.30 8.01
CA LEU A 101 3.77 2.90 9.20
C LEU A 101 2.58 2.09 9.70
N ARG A 102 1.65 1.68 8.83
CA ARG A 102 0.53 0.81 9.21
C ARG A 102 0.99 -0.50 9.81
N ALA A 103 2.02 -1.12 9.25
CA ALA A 103 2.60 -2.34 9.82
C ALA A 103 3.14 -2.12 11.25
N ARG A 104 3.83 -0.99 11.50
CA ARG A 104 4.33 -0.62 12.84
C ARG A 104 3.20 -0.28 13.82
N GLU A 105 2.15 0.38 13.34
CA GLU A 105 0.96 0.66 14.15
C GLU A 105 0.29 -0.63 14.60
N ASN A 106 0.15 -1.60 13.70
CA ASN A 106 -0.35 -2.94 14.01
C ASN A 106 0.56 -3.69 15.00
N ASP A 107 1.88 -3.59 14.87
CA ASP A 107 2.84 -4.17 15.83
C ASP A 107 2.62 -3.63 17.25
N LEU A 108 2.58 -2.30 17.39
CA LEU A 108 2.37 -1.65 18.69
C LEU A 108 0.99 -2.01 19.27
N PHE A 109 -0.02 -2.09 18.41
CA PHE A 109 -1.36 -2.49 18.83
C PHE A 109 -1.39 -3.91 19.37
N ILE A 110 -0.77 -4.88 18.68
CA ILE A 110 -0.65 -6.28 19.14
C ILE A 110 0.13 -6.36 20.45
N GLU A 111 1.25 -5.64 20.56
CA GLU A 111 2.06 -5.59 21.79
C GLU A 111 1.23 -5.12 22.99
N LYS A 112 0.42 -4.08 22.81
CA LYS A 112 -0.46 -3.52 23.84
C LYS A 112 -1.66 -4.42 24.18
N LEU A 113 -2.05 -5.33 23.29
CA LEU A 113 -3.05 -6.35 23.61
C LEU A 113 -2.48 -7.45 24.50
N ASN A 114 -1.16 -7.59 24.59
CA ASN A 114 -0.53 -8.60 25.44
C ASN A 114 -0.31 -8.05 26.86
N PRO A 115 -1.12 -8.44 27.86
CA PRO A 115 -1.10 -7.85 29.20
C PRO A 115 0.17 -8.16 30.01
N ASP A 116 1.01 -9.09 29.54
CA ASP A 116 2.27 -9.47 30.19
C ASP A 116 3.43 -8.50 29.89
N ALA A 117 3.23 -7.49 29.02
CA ALA A 117 4.20 -6.43 28.76
C ALA A 117 4.09 -5.32 29.83
N ASP A 118 4.92 -5.44 30.89
CA ASP A 118 4.93 -4.66 32.14
C ASP A 118 5.43 -3.19 31.99
N ASP A 119 5.01 -2.47 30.95
CA ASP A 119 5.48 -1.11 30.66
C ASP A 119 4.32 -0.10 30.78
N GLY A 120 4.02 0.27 32.03
CA GLY A 120 2.95 1.20 32.40
C GLY A 120 3.12 2.64 31.91
N VAL A 121 2.91 2.90 30.61
CA VAL A 121 2.75 4.27 30.09
C VAL A 121 1.49 4.40 29.23
N PRO A 122 0.47 5.17 29.67
CA PRO A 122 -0.74 5.41 28.91
C PRO A 122 -0.53 6.55 27.89
N ILE A 123 0.02 6.26 26.71
CA ILE A 123 0.05 7.17 25.53
C ILE A 123 -1.17 6.93 24.61
N PHE A 124 -2.23 6.28 25.11
CA PHE A 124 -3.29 5.74 24.26
C PHE A 124 -4.31 6.75 23.73
N LEU A 125 -4.38 7.96 24.28
CA LEU A 125 -5.41 8.94 23.90
C LEU A 125 -5.06 9.83 22.71
N THR A 126 -3.82 9.78 22.19
CA THR A 126 -3.42 10.56 20.99
C THR A 126 -3.30 9.71 19.72
N TRP A 127 -3.39 8.38 19.83
CA TRP A 127 -3.25 7.44 18.70
C TRP A 127 -4.59 7.02 18.09
N LEU A 128 -5.70 7.37 18.72
CA LEU A 128 -7.06 7.02 18.28
C LEU A 128 -7.71 8.04 17.32
N ASP A 129 -6.99 9.09 16.94
CA ASP A 129 -7.29 9.85 15.73
C ASP A 129 -6.57 9.14 14.56
N CYS A 130 -7.20 8.69 13.47
CA CYS A 130 -8.59 8.87 13.07
C CYS A 130 -8.99 8.00 11.86
N SER A 131 -8.21 6.99 11.46
CA SER A 131 -8.50 6.21 10.22
C SER A 131 -8.71 4.71 10.45
N PHE A 132 -7.88 4.03 11.24
CA PHE A 132 -8.03 2.59 11.41
C PHE A 132 -9.23 2.24 12.29
N VAL A 133 -9.34 2.87 13.46
CA VAL A 133 -10.39 2.53 14.44
C VAL A 133 -11.76 3.05 14.02
N THR A 134 -11.86 4.20 13.36
CA THR A 134 -13.15 4.72 12.85
C THR A 134 -13.69 3.88 11.71
N THR A 135 -12.83 3.48 10.76
CA THR A 135 -13.22 2.63 9.62
C THR A 135 -13.57 1.23 10.09
N TRP A 136 -12.84 0.70 11.07
CA TRP A 136 -13.05 -0.64 11.58
C TRP A 136 -14.22 -0.74 12.60
N LEU A 137 -14.43 0.26 13.47
CA LEU A 137 -15.61 0.34 14.36
C LEU A 137 -16.92 0.50 13.59
N ALA A 138 -16.94 1.34 12.55
CA ALA A 138 -18.13 1.51 11.71
C ALA A 138 -18.51 0.17 11.04
N LEU A 139 -17.51 -0.54 10.51
CA LEU A 139 -17.66 -1.87 9.90
C LEU A 139 -18.16 -2.90 10.93
N PHE A 140 -17.59 -2.88 12.12
CA PHE A 140 -17.89 -3.83 13.18
C PHE A 140 -19.30 -3.61 13.79
N HIS A 141 -19.72 -2.36 13.93
CA HIS A 141 -21.05 -1.98 14.40
C HIS A 141 -22.15 -2.33 13.37
N GLU A 142 -21.88 -2.29 12.07
CA GLU A 142 -22.79 -2.80 11.04
C GLU A 142 -22.85 -4.33 10.99
N LEU A 143 -21.70 -5.01 11.13
CA LEU A 143 -21.59 -6.47 11.16
C LEU A 143 -22.34 -7.10 12.35
N SER A 144 -22.20 -6.52 13.53
CA SER A 144 -22.83 -7.00 14.77
C SER A 144 -24.36 -6.82 14.73
N ARG A 145 -24.86 -5.78 14.06
CA ARG A 145 -26.29 -5.55 13.85
C ARG A 145 -26.90 -6.45 12.78
N ALA A 146 -26.10 -6.92 11.83
CA ALA A 146 -26.54 -7.84 10.78
C ALA A 146 -26.59 -9.30 11.25
N ALA A 147 -25.79 -9.67 12.28
CA ALA A 147 -25.44 -11.01 12.77
C ALA A 147 -26.59 -11.99 13.13
N ASP A 148 -27.84 -11.54 13.23
CA ASP A 148 -29.01 -12.36 13.60
C ASP A 148 -29.83 -12.93 12.42
N SER A 149 -29.42 -12.70 11.16
CA SER A 149 -30.18 -13.09 9.96
C SER A 149 -29.48 -14.16 9.10
N HIS A 150 -30.19 -15.21 8.67
CA HIS A 150 -29.62 -16.30 7.84
C HIS A 150 -28.95 -15.82 6.52
N ASP A 151 -29.25 -14.59 6.10
CA ASP A 151 -28.73 -13.85 4.94
C ASP A 151 -27.24 -13.39 5.08
N ILE A 152 -26.69 -13.31 6.29
CA ILE A 152 -25.32 -12.79 6.52
C ILE A 152 -24.25 -13.73 5.98
N ARG A 153 -24.53 -15.04 5.88
CA ARG A 153 -23.54 -15.99 5.39
C ARG A 153 -23.17 -15.71 3.93
N ASP A 154 -24.16 -15.28 3.13
CA ASP A 154 -23.96 -14.91 1.74
C ASP A 154 -23.47 -13.45 1.61
N GLN A 155 -23.67 -12.59 2.61
CA GLN A 155 -23.12 -11.23 2.65
C GLN A 155 -21.69 -11.14 3.21
N LEU A 156 -21.26 -12.04 4.09
CA LEU A 156 -19.84 -12.23 4.46
C LEU A 156 -19.00 -12.63 3.23
N SER A 157 -19.62 -13.27 2.23
CA SER A 157 -19.00 -13.53 0.92
C SER A 157 -18.81 -12.25 0.08
N VAL A 158 -19.52 -11.17 0.38
CA VAL A 158 -19.33 -9.82 -0.18
C VAL A 158 -18.35 -9.01 0.67
N LEU A 159 -18.18 -9.31 1.97
CA LEU A 159 -17.05 -8.79 2.77
C LEU A 159 -15.70 -9.34 2.26
N PHE A 160 -15.67 -10.60 1.83
CA PHE A 160 -14.60 -11.14 0.97
C PHE A 160 -14.53 -10.50 -0.44
N ARG A 161 -15.51 -9.68 -0.83
CA ARG A 161 -15.45 -8.76 -1.98
C ARG A 161 -15.12 -7.31 -1.61
N MET A 162 -15.07 -6.92 -0.34
CA MET A 162 -14.32 -5.71 0.04
C MET A 162 -12.80 -5.98 0.00
N GLU A 163 -12.38 -7.23 0.23
CA GLU A 163 -11.06 -7.72 -0.23
C GLU A 163 -10.92 -7.59 -1.76
N VAL A 164 -12.03 -7.61 -2.53
CA VAL A 164 -12.04 -7.29 -3.97
C VAL A 164 -11.81 -5.81 -4.26
N ASP A 165 -12.08 -4.87 -3.34
CA ASP A 165 -11.83 -3.43 -3.56
C ASP A 165 -10.36 -3.04 -3.28
N ASP A 166 -9.73 -3.71 -2.32
CA ASP A 166 -8.26 -3.71 -2.18
C ASP A 166 -7.57 -4.55 -3.26
N MET A 167 -8.22 -5.61 -3.78
CA MET A 167 -7.80 -6.21 -5.05
C MET A 167 -8.10 -5.34 -6.27
N ASP A 168 -9.03 -4.36 -6.21
CA ASP A 168 -9.31 -3.44 -7.31
C ASP A 168 -8.24 -2.34 -7.32
N LYS A 169 -7.81 -1.88 -6.15
CA LYS A 169 -6.57 -1.10 -6.00
C LYS A 169 -5.33 -1.89 -6.42
N ALA A 170 -5.21 -3.15 -6.03
CA ALA A 170 -4.10 -4.02 -6.47
C ALA A 170 -4.18 -4.32 -7.97
N SER A 171 -5.38 -4.45 -8.54
CA SER A 171 -5.61 -4.65 -9.98
C SER A 171 -5.33 -3.38 -10.77
N ARG A 172 -5.69 -2.20 -10.26
CA ARG A 172 -5.30 -0.90 -10.82
C ARG A 172 -3.79 -0.70 -10.76
N LEU A 173 -3.15 -1.08 -9.65
CA LEU A 173 -1.69 -1.08 -9.54
C LEU A 173 -1.05 -2.10 -10.49
N ALA A 174 -1.63 -3.28 -10.66
CA ALA A 174 -1.15 -4.31 -11.59
C ALA A 174 -1.33 -3.90 -13.06
N VAL A 175 -2.43 -3.21 -13.41
CA VAL A 175 -2.67 -2.63 -14.73
C VAL A 175 -1.68 -1.50 -15.00
N MET A 176 -1.47 -0.59 -14.03
CA MET A 176 -0.42 0.44 -14.16
C MET A 176 0.97 -0.17 -14.29
N ALA A 177 1.29 -1.22 -13.53
CA ALA A 177 2.56 -1.92 -13.64
C ALA A 177 2.74 -2.57 -15.03
N ARG A 178 1.68 -3.16 -15.59
CA ARG A 178 1.68 -3.75 -16.94
C ARG A 178 1.85 -2.68 -18.02
N GLU A 179 1.12 -1.57 -17.95
CA GLU A 179 1.30 -0.44 -18.88
C GLU A 179 2.71 0.15 -18.83
N ILE A 180 3.31 0.22 -17.64
CA ILE A 180 4.70 0.65 -17.47
C ILE A 180 5.65 -0.38 -18.12
N GLN A 181 5.43 -1.68 -17.91
CA GLN A 181 6.22 -2.74 -18.56
C GLN A 181 6.12 -2.70 -20.08
N ASP A 182 4.92 -2.55 -20.64
CA ASP A 182 4.70 -2.49 -22.08
C ASP A 182 5.43 -1.30 -22.70
N LYS A 183 5.37 -0.12 -22.05
CA LYS A 183 6.14 1.06 -22.48
C LYS A 183 7.64 0.87 -22.38
N VAL A 184 8.13 0.20 -21.34
CA VAL A 184 9.56 -0.15 -21.22
C VAL A 184 9.97 -1.08 -22.36
N TYR A 185 9.13 -2.06 -22.70
CA TYR A 185 9.37 -2.99 -23.80
C TYR A 185 9.38 -2.30 -25.17
N GLU A 186 8.42 -1.43 -25.45
CA GLU A 186 8.39 -0.60 -26.68
C GLU A 186 9.64 0.27 -26.79
N ASN A 187 10.03 0.94 -25.71
CA ASN A 187 11.24 1.77 -25.67
C ASN A 187 12.51 0.96 -25.96
N ASN A 188 12.64 -0.23 -25.36
CA ASN A 188 13.78 -1.12 -25.61
C ASN A 188 13.82 -1.58 -27.07
N THR A 189 12.66 -1.89 -27.65
CA THR A 189 12.54 -2.26 -29.07
C THR A 189 12.95 -1.10 -29.99
N PHE A 190 12.56 0.12 -29.66
CA PHE A 190 12.96 1.31 -30.41
C PHE A 190 14.47 1.57 -30.32
N ILE A 191 15.06 1.43 -29.13
CA ILE A 191 16.51 1.55 -28.93
C ILE A 191 17.28 0.50 -29.75
N ALA A 192 16.78 -0.74 -29.83
CA ALA A 192 17.40 -1.79 -30.63
C ALA A 192 17.43 -1.44 -32.12
N LYS A 193 16.33 -0.93 -32.68
CA LYS A 193 16.25 -0.50 -34.09
C LYS A 193 17.15 0.69 -34.42
N LEU A 194 17.47 1.53 -33.45
CA LEU A 194 18.40 2.65 -33.64
C LEU A 194 19.88 2.21 -33.63
N ARG A 195 20.17 0.98 -33.20
CA ARG A 195 21.54 0.42 -33.18
C ARG A 195 21.88 -0.38 -34.44
N GLU A 196 20.88 -0.72 -35.25
CA GLU A 196 21.04 -1.28 -36.60
C GLU A 196 21.27 -0.17 -37.63
#